data_AF-A0A8T1V0P0-F1
#
_entry.id   AF-A0A8T1V0P0-F1
#
_cell.length_a   1.000
_cell.length_b   1.000
_cell.length_c   1.000
_cell.angle_alpha   90.00
_cell.angle_beta   90.00
_cell.angle_gamma   90.00
#
_symmetry.space_group_name_H-M   'P 1'
#
loop_
_entity.id
_entity.type
_entity.pdbx_description
1 polymer ?
#
loop_
_entity_poly.entity_id
_entity_poly.type
_entity_poly.pdbx_seq_one_letter_code
_entity_poly.pdbx_strand_id
1 'polypeptide(L)'
;LRKVKTLLNYKFIDGAVFQVNQRRSPDAPYRFAGIKWFAAKSPLGPLVADRDMLNYEVMGQVMDEHGNEFAFHSYQSIERPEWPADNMKGIKRAHTATCYLYRQHSEYIECFFQGDFFARGKVMQKVSDYAMAGKWLAVSNAIQCAQAKKFSRLMESVDVK
;
A
#
# COMPACT_ATOMS: atom_id res chain seq x y z
N LEU A 1 1.78 8.70 1.59
CA LEU A 1 2.36 7.69 0.67
C LEU A 1 3.79 7.31 1.08
N ARG A 2 4.79 8.21 0.91
CA ARG A 2 6.22 7.98 1.24
C ARG A 2 6.45 7.26 2.58
N LYS A 3 6.04 7.86 3.70
CA LYS A 3 6.25 7.30 5.06
C LYS A 3 5.73 5.85 5.20
N VAL A 4 4.53 5.59 4.69
CA VAL A 4 3.93 4.24 4.74
C VAL A 4 4.75 3.27 3.90
N LYS A 5 5.10 3.63 2.66
CA LYS A 5 5.89 2.75 1.79
C LYS A 5 7.27 2.44 2.39
N THR A 6 7.94 3.43 2.99
CA THR A 6 9.21 3.20 3.70
C THR A 6 9.05 2.20 4.85
N LEU A 7 7.99 2.30 5.66
CA LEU A 7 7.73 1.38 6.77
C LEU A 7 7.38 -0.04 6.30
N LEU A 8 6.71 -0.15 5.15
CA LEU A 8 6.46 -1.44 4.47
C LEU A 8 7.72 -1.99 3.76
N ASN A 9 8.91 -1.56 4.19
CA ASN A 9 10.21 -1.94 3.66
C ASN A 9 10.44 -1.63 2.17
N TYR A 10 9.64 -0.78 1.54
CA TYR A 10 9.97 -0.32 0.19
C TYR A 10 11.13 0.67 0.27
N LYS A 11 12.16 0.44 -0.55
CA LYS A 11 13.17 1.45 -0.88
C LYS A 11 12.55 2.49 -1.82
N PHE A 12 11.70 3.35 -1.24
CA PHE A 12 10.87 4.32 -1.95
C PHE A 12 11.73 5.31 -2.75
N ILE A 13 11.39 5.49 -4.03
CA ILE A 13 12.02 6.48 -4.91
C ILE A 13 11.14 7.73 -4.91
N ASP A 14 9.92 7.60 -5.43
CA ASP A 14 8.95 8.67 -5.48
C ASP A 14 7.51 8.13 -5.54
N GLY A 15 6.52 9.00 -5.42
CA GLY A 15 5.12 8.62 -5.54
C GLY A 15 4.16 9.77 -5.35
N ALA A 16 2.99 9.63 -5.97
CA ALA A 16 1.94 10.62 -5.99
C ALA A 16 0.55 9.98 -5.84
N VAL A 17 -0.41 10.79 -5.41
CA VAL A 17 -1.84 10.46 -5.48
C VAL A 17 -2.38 11.20 -6.69
N PHE A 18 -2.72 10.48 -7.75
CA PHE A 18 -3.19 11.08 -9.00
C PHE A 18 -4.68 11.44 -8.95
N GLN A 19 -5.47 10.64 -8.23
CA GLN A 19 -6.90 10.89 -8.12
C GLN A 19 -7.42 10.46 -6.75
N VAL A 20 -8.40 11.21 -6.24
CA VAL A 20 -9.15 10.88 -5.02
C VAL A 20 -10.63 10.93 -5.34
N ASN A 21 -11.26 9.77 -5.45
CA ASN A 21 -12.70 9.60 -5.68
C ASN A 21 -13.49 9.63 -4.37
N GLN A 22 -12.95 9.05 -3.29
CA GLN A 22 -13.57 9.06 -1.97
C GLN A 22 -12.56 9.37 -0.88
N ARG A 23 -13.01 10.10 0.14
CA ARG A 23 -12.23 10.49 1.32
C ARG A 23 -12.89 9.98 2.59
N ARG A 24 -12.08 9.84 3.64
CA ARG A 24 -12.56 9.57 5.00
C ARG A 24 -13.52 10.67 5.47
N SER A 25 -14.46 10.30 6.31
CA SER A 25 -15.37 11.19 7.04
C SER A 25 -15.50 10.70 8.49
N PRO A 26 -16.12 11.47 9.39
CA PRO A 26 -16.40 11.00 10.75
C PRO A 26 -17.11 9.64 10.78
N ASP A 27 -18.11 9.44 9.91
CA ASP A 27 -18.87 8.19 9.82
C ASP A 27 -18.16 7.06 9.06
N ALA A 28 -17.07 7.37 8.35
CA ALA A 28 -16.32 6.41 7.55
C ALA A 28 -14.81 6.71 7.64
N PRO A 29 -14.18 6.45 8.81
CA PRO A 29 -12.83 6.93 9.12
C PRO A 29 -11.73 6.27 8.27
N TYR A 30 -11.98 5.07 7.74
CA TYR A 30 -11.03 4.33 6.90
C TYR A 30 -11.30 4.44 5.40
N ARG A 31 -12.33 5.18 4.98
CA ARG A 31 -12.72 5.26 3.57
C ARG A 31 -11.67 5.95 2.72
N PHE A 32 -11.28 5.29 1.63
CA PHE A 32 -10.52 5.87 0.54
C PHE A 32 -10.88 5.17 -0.75
N ALA A 33 -10.97 5.92 -1.84
CA ALA A 33 -10.99 5.35 -3.19
C ALA A 33 -10.23 6.30 -4.12
N GLY A 34 -9.32 5.80 -4.94
CA GLY A 34 -8.56 6.65 -5.86
C GLY A 34 -7.33 6.00 -6.46
N ILE A 35 -6.59 6.79 -7.26
CA ILE A 35 -5.43 6.32 -8.01
C ILE A 35 -4.16 6.78 -7.31
N LYS A 36 -3.25 5.84 -7.02
CA LYS A 36 -1.92 6.11 -6.49
C LYS A 36 -0.86 5.54 -7.41
N TRP A 37 0.21 6.30 -7.58
CA TRP A 37 1.42 5.88 -8.26
C TRP A 37 2.59 5.92 -7.30
N PHE A 38 3.47 4.93 -7.34
CA PHE A 38 4.75 5.00 -6.65
C PHE A 38 5.83 4.19 -7.37
N ALA A 39 7.08 4.59 -7.17
CA ALA A 39 8.27 3.88 -7.60
C ALA A 39 9.14 3.47 -6.41
N ALA A 40 9.78 2.30 -6.51
CA ALA A 40 10.68 1.76 -5.50
C ALA A 40 11.84 1.00 -6.14
N LYS A 41 12.96 0.93 -5.41
CA LYS A 41 14.14 0.16 -5.84
C LYS A 41 13.83 -1.32 -5.92
N SER A 42 14.35 -1.97 -6.95
CA SER A 42 14.30 -3.43 -7.06
C SER A 42 15.06 -4.09 -5.91
N PRO A 43 14.52 -5.19 -5.33
CA PRO A 43 15.23 -5.94 -4.28
C PRO A 43 16.50 -6.62 -4.80
N LEU A 44 16.62 -6.85 -6.13
CA LEU A 44 17.75 -7.53 -6.76
C LEU A 44 18.90 -6.57 -7.16
N GLY A 45 18.86 -5.32 -6.72
CA GLY A 45 19.92 -4.34 -6.97
C GLY A 45 19.99 -3.89 -8.45
N PRO A 46 21.14 -3.36 -8.91
CA PRO A 46 21.26 -2.67 -10.21
C PRO A 46 21.10 -3.58 -11.43
N LEU A 47 21.12 -4.90 -11.25
CA LEU A 47 20.94 -5.89 -12.33
C LEU A 47 19.50 -5.95 -12.85
N VAL A 48 18.55 -5.41 -12.10
CA VAL A 48 17.14 -5.40 -12.44
C VAL A 48 16.65 -3.96 -12.38
N ALA A 49 15.92 -3.53 -13.41
CA ALA A 49 15.28 -2.20 -13.41
C ALA A 49 14.49 -1.98 -12.10
N ASP A 50 14.33 -0.73 -11.70
CA ASP A 50 13.44 -0.39 -10.58
C ASP A 50 11.98 -0.62 -10.99
N ARG A 51 11.04 -0.55 -10.04
CA ARG A 51 9.62 -0.79 -10.32
C ARG A 51 8.76 0.38 -9.92
N ASP A 52 7.85 0.77 -10.82
CA ASP A 52 6.71 1.59 -10.48
C ASP A 52 5.40 0.77 -10.50
N MET A 53 4.41 1.27 -9.80
CA MET A 53 3.07 0.69 -9.72
C MET A 53 2.05 1.80 -9.79
N LEU A 54 1.11 1.68 -10.73
CA LEU A 54 -0.05 2.56 -10.87
C LEU A 54 -1.28 1.75 -10.47
N ASN A 55 -1.86 2.06 -9.31
CA ASN A 55 -2.95 1.28 -8.75
C ASN A 55 -4.18 2.14 -8.52
N TYR A 56 -5.35 1.57 -8.81
CA TYR A 56 -6.56 1.98 -8.13
C TYR A 56 -6.61 1.31 -6.77
N GLU A 57 -6.82 2.09 -5.71
CA GLU A 57 -6.88 1.60 -4.34
C GLU A 57 -8.22 1.96 -3.72
N VAL A 58 -8.78 1.01 -2.96
CA VAL A 58 -10.01 1.16 -2.18
C VAL A 58 -9.73 0.71 -0.74
N MET A 59 -10.22 1.48 0.22
CA MET A 59 -10.17 1.16 1.64
C MET A 59 -11.52 1.44 2.27
N GLY A 60 -11.89 0.64 3.26
CA GLY A 60 -13.15 0.81 3.97
C GLY A 60 -13.34 -0.22 5.08
N GLN A 61 -14.58 -0.32 5.52
CA GLN A 61 -15.07 -1.36 6.42
C GLN A 61 -16.16 -2.17 5.73
N VAL A 62 -16.28 -3.42 6.09
CA VAL A 62 -17.31 -4.35 5.62
C VAL A 62 -17.74 -5.24 6.79
N MET A 63 -18.99 -5.67 6.81
CA MET A 63 -19.48 -6.69 7.73
C MET A 63 -19.62 -8.01 6.98
N ASP A 64 -19.20 -9.11 7.59
CA ASP A 64 -19.51 -10.44 7.08
C ASP A 64 -20.97 -10.84 7.38
N GLU A 65 -21.37 -12.00 6.88
CA GLU A 65 -22.72 -12.56 7.08
C GLU A 65 -23.05 -12.87 8.55
N HIS A 66 -22.04 -12.93 9.42
CA HIS A 66 -22.17 -13.19 10.85
C HIS A 66 -22.12 -11.89 11.68
N GLY A 67 -22.06 -10.72 11.04
CA GLY A 67 -21.98 -9.42 11.71
C GLY A 67 -20.58 -9.06 12.22
N ASN A 68 -19.54 -9.80 11.84
CA ASN A 68 -18.17 -9.43 12.19
C ASN A 68 -17.68 -8.29 11.28
N GLU A 69 -17.12 -7.26 11.89
CA GLU A 69 -16.57 -6.11 11.17
C GLU A 69 -15.12 -6.35 10.76
N PHE A 70 -14.81 -6.04 9.50
CA PHE A 70 -13.47 -6.05 8.94
C PHE A 70 -13.16 -4.69 8.30
N ALA A 71 -11.96 -4.18 8.54
CA ALA A 71 -11.40 -3.15 7.68
C ALA A 71 -10.69 -3.81 6.50
N PHE A 72 -10.66 -3.15 5.35
CA PHE A 72 -9.96 -3.67 4.17
C PHE A 72 -9.12 -2.59 3.47
N HIS A 73 -8.07 -3.04 2.79
CA HIS A 73 -7.32 -2.26 1.81
C HIS A 73 -7.06 -3.11 0.58
N SER A 74 -7.79 -2.82 -0.49
CA SER A 74 -7.60 -3.46 -1.79
C SER A 74 -6.92 -2.49 -2.75
N TYR A 75 -6.00 -2.99 -3.57
CA TYR A 75 -5.43 -2.24 -4.66
C TYR A 75 -5.07 -3.14 -5.83
N GLN A 76 -5.36 -2.64 -7.03
CA GLN A 76 -5.10 -3.35 -8.27
C GLN A 76 -4.46 -2.40 -9.28
N SER A 77 -3.49 -2.92 -10.02
CA SER A 77 -2.86 -2.19 -11.10
C SER A 77 -3.85 -1.86 -12.21
N ILE A 78 -3.76 -0.63 -12.72
CA ILE A 78 -4.58 -0.15 -13.82
C ILE A 78 -3.68 0.33 -14.96
N GLU A 79 -4.23 0.33 -16.17
CA GLU A 79 -3.60 0.91 -17.35
C GLU A 79 -4.37 2.15 -17.79
N ARG A 80 -3.64 3.22 -18.06
CA ARG A 80 -4.18 4.56 -18.35
C ARG A 80 -3.31 5.22 -19.41
N PRO A 81 -3.86 5.63 -20.57
CA PRO A 81 -3.09 6.29 -21.62
C PRO A 81 -2.39 7.57 -21.14
N GLU A 82 -2.97 8.24 -20.14
CA GLU A 82 -2.45 9.47 -19.55
C GLU A 82 -1.19 9.21 -18.69
N TRP A 83 -1.02 7.97 -18.22
CA TRP A 83 0.11 7.53 -17.39
C TRP A 83 0.70 6.22 -17.93
N PRO A 84 1.30 6.27 -19.13
CA PRO A 84 1.75 5.08 -19.84
C PRO A 84 2.81 4.32 -19.03
N ALA A 85 2.80 3.00 -19.17
CA ALA A 85 3.83 2.14 -18.60
C ALA A 85 5.19 2.44 -19.25
N ASP A 86 6.28 2.18 -18.50
CA ASP A 86 7.66 2.22 -19.00
C ASP A 86 8.10 3.57 -19.62
N ASN A 87 7.50 4.68 -19.19
CA ASN A 87 7.84 6.03 -19.66
C ASN A 87 9.05 6.65 -18.94
N MET A 88 9.62 5.97 -17.94
CA MET A 88 10.76 6.42 -17.15
C MET A 88 11.98 5.52 -17.38
N LYS A 89 13.13 6.12 -17.71
CA LYS A 89 14.38 5.38 -17.94
C LYS A 89 14.78 4.60 -16.67
N GLY A 90 15.04 3.29 -16.83
CA GLY A 90 15.50 2.43 -15.74
C GLY A 90 14.40 1.97 -14.77
N ILE A 91 13.14 2.33 -15.03
CA ILE A 91 11.97 1.89 -14.24
C ILE A 91 11.05 1.10 -15.16
N LYS A 92 10.50 -0.01 -14.64
CA LYS A 92 9.51 -0.84 -15.32
C LYS A 92 8.21 -0.93 -14.53
N ARG A 93 7.07 -0.91 -15.22
CA ARG A 93 5.75 -1.05 -14.57
C ARG A 93 5.56 -2.48 -14.07
N ALA A 94 5.42 -2.65 -12.77
CA ALA A 94 4.92 -3.88 -12.19
C ALA A 94 3.38 -3.88 -12.16
N HIS A 95 2.81 -5.08 -12.11
CA HIS A 95 1.38 -5.31 -11.99
C HIS A 95 1.07 -6.06 -10.71
N THR A 96 -0.04 -5.73 -10.06
CA THR A 96 -0.47 -6.39 -8.85
C THR A 96 -1.99 -6.38 -8.73
N ALA A 97 -2.52 -7.34 -8.00
CA ALA A 97 -3.81 -7.27 -7.36
C ALA A 97 -3.60 -7.73 -5.91
N THR A 98 -3.95 -6.93 -4.92
CA THR A 98 -3.75 -7.29 -3.52
C THR A 98 -4.93 -6.79 -2.69
N CYS A 99 -5.35 -7.60 -1.73
CA CYS A 99 -6.31 -7.22 -0.71
C CYS A 99 -5.76 -7.58 0.67
N TYR A 100 -5.84 -6.63 1.59
CA TYR A 100 -5.68 -6.86 3.02
C TYR A 100 -7.04 -6.81 3.70
N LEU A 101 -7.27 -7.73 4.63
CA LEU A 101 -8.38 -7.70 5.57
C LEU A 101 -7.83 -7.61 6.99
N TYR A 102 -8.41 -6.75 7.79
CA TYR A 102 -8.02 -6.50 9.17
C TYR A 102 -9.21 -6.77 10.08
N ARG A 103 -9.02 -7.67 11.04
CA ARG A 103 -10.01 -7.97 12.08
C ARG A 103 -9.48 -7.50 13.43
N GLN A 104 -10.24 -6.64 14.09
CA GLN A 104 -9.90 -6.16 15.42
C GLN A 104 -10.31 -7.20 16.47
N HIS A 105 -9.38 -7.58 17.32
CA HIS A 105 -9.62 -8.28 18.57
C HIS A 105 -9.37 -7.33 19.75
N SER A 106 -9.57 -7.78 21.00
CA SER A 106 -9.37 -6.92 22.18
C SER A 106 -7.94 -6.37 22.26
N GLU A 107 -6.94 -7.22 22.08
CA GLU A 107 -5.52 -6.88 22.31
C GLU A 107 -4.69 -6.77 21.03
N TYR A 108 -5.20 -7.25 19.89
CA TYR A 108 -4.45 -7.30 18.64
C TYR A 108 -5.34 -7.11 17.43
N ILE A 109 -4.71 -6.86 16.28
CA ILE A 109 -5.35 -6.84 14.97
C ILE A 109 -4.83 -8.04 14.20
N GLU A 110 -5.73 -8.90 13.77
CA GLU A 110 -5.41 -9.97 12.85
C GLU A 110 -5.42 -9.42 11.42
N CYS A 111 -4.41 -9.79 10.65
CA CYS A 111 -4.22 -9.32 9.28
C CYS A 111 -4.16 -10.50 8.33
N PHE A 112 -5.16 -10.60 7.47
CA PHE A 112 -5.18 -11.51 6.33
C PHE A 112 -4.78 -10.74 5.08
N PHE A 113 -4.10 -11.42 4.16
CA PHE A 113 -3.82 -10.83 2.86
C PHE A 113 -3.89 -11.91 1.77
N GLN A 114 -4.27 -11.47 0.58
CA GLN A 114 -4.18 -12.25 -0.64
C GLN A 114 -3.75 -11.32 -1.77
N GLY A 115 -2.89 -11.79 -2.65
CA GLY A 115 -2.56 -11.03 -3.84
C GLY A 115 -1.64 -11.74 -4.79
N ASP A 116 -1.56 -11.17 -5.98
CA ASP A 116 -0.66 -11.53 -7.06
C ASP A 116 0.26 -10.36 -7.38
N PHE A 117 1.49 -10.66 -7.80
CA PHE A 117 2.44 -9.66 -8.24
C PHE A 117 3.22 -10.12 -9.45
N PHE A 118 3.25 -9.31 -10.50
CA PHE A 118 4.01 -9.56 -11.70
C PHE A 118 5.00 -8.42 -11.87
N ALA A 119 6.28 -8.70 -11.62
CA ALA A 119 7.33 -7.69 -11.77
C ALA A 119 7.45 -7.19 -13.22
N ARG A 120 7.07 -8.00 -14.22
CA ARG A 120 7.36 -7.83 -15.65
C ARG A 120 8.88 -7.74 -15.92
N GLY A 121 9.30 -8.21 -17.10
CA GLY A 121 10.71 -8.30 -17.49
C GLY A 121 11.37 -9.65 -17.16
N LYS A 122 12.71 -9.69 -17.10
CA LYS A 122 13.51 -10.92 -17.00
C LYS A 122 13.68 -11.46 -15.57
N VAL A 123 12.77 -11.16 -14.65
CA VAL A 123 12.82 -11.65 -13.27
C VAL A 123 12.00 -12.93 -13.17
N MET A 124 12.59 -13.99 -12.62
CA MET A 124 11.85 -15.24 -12.37
C MET A 124 10.68 -14.99 -11.41
N GLN A 125 9.50 -15.51 -11.74
CA GLN A 125 8.26 -15.24 -10.98
C GLN A 125 8.40 -15.58 -9.49
N LYS A 126 8.92 -16.78 -9.17
CA LYS A 126 9.16 -17.21 -7.77
C LYS A 126 10.02 -16.25 -6.96
N VAL A 127 11.01 -15.61 -7.59
CA VAL A 127 11.87 -14.61 -6.93
C VAL A 127 11.09 -13.32 -6.66
N SER A 128 10.24 -12.92 -7.61
CA SER A 128 9.35 -11.77 -7.45
C SER A 128 8.34 -12.02 -6.33
N ASP A 129 7.73 -13.21 -6.29
CA ASP A 129 6.76 -13.61 -5.27
C ASP A 129 7.39 -13.60 -3.89
N TYR A 130 8.56 -14.23 -3.73
CA TYR A 130 9.28 -14.26 -2.45
C TYR A 130 9.63 -12.85 -1.97
N ALA A 131 10.15 -11.99 -2.85
CA ALA A 131 10.50 -10.62 -2.50
C ALA A 131 9.27 -9.79 -2.09
N MET A 132 8.13 -10.00 -2.75
CA MET A 132 6.89 -9.29 -2.45
C MET A 132 6.19 -9.81 -1.20
N ALA A 133 6.23 -11.12 -0.93
CA ALA A 133 5.73 -11.68 0.31
C ALA A 133 6.39 -10.99 1.53
N GLY A 134 7.70 -10.76 1.48
CA GLY A 134 8.41 -9.99 2.51
C GLY A 134 7.94 -8.54 2.65
N LYS A 135 7.51 -7.89 1.56
CA LYS A 135 6.90 -6.54 1.62
C LYS A 135 5.49 -6.58 2.19
N TRP A 136 4.71 -7.60 1.84
CA TRP A 136 3.35 -7.72 2.33
C TRP A 136 3.30 -8.03 3.82
N LEU A 137 4.20 -8.89 4.31
CA LEU A 137 4.35 -9.20 5.74
C LEU A 137 4.85 -8.01 6.57
N ALA A 138 5.52 -7.03 5.94
CA ALA A 138 5.95 -5.81 6.61
C ALA A 138 4.79 -4.87 7.02
N VAL A 139 3.53 -5.25 6.76
CA VAL A 139 2.34 -4.53 7.23
C VAL A 139 2.31 -4.35 8.75
N SER A 140 2.92 -5.26 9.51
CA SER A 140 3.09 -5.12 10.97
C SER A 140 3.85 -3.85 11.37
N ASN A 141 4.76 -3.35 10.52
CA ASN A 141 5.48 -2.10 10.75
C ASN A 141 4.57 -0.86 10.67
N ALA A 142 3.36 -0.98 10.12
CA ALA A 142 2.39 0.11 10.07
C ALA A 142 1.98 0.59 11.48
N ILE A 143 2.10 -0.26 12.51
CA ILE A 143 1.84 0.08 13.91
C ILE A 143 2.75 1.24 14.35
N GLN A 144 4.03 1.21 13.96
CA GLN A 144 4.97 2.30 14.27
C GLN A 144 4.52 3.62 13.63
N CYS A 145 3.97 3.57 12.40
CA CYS A 145 3.38 4.74 11.75
C CYS A 145 2.20 5.29 12.55
N ALA A 146 1.34 4.39 13.01
CA ALA A 146 0.13 4.75 13.76
C ALA A 146 0.49 5.40 15.10
N GLN A 147 1.42 4.80 15.84
CA GLN A 147 1.94 5.35 17.10
C GLN A 147 2.58 6.72 16.90
N ALA A 148 3.47 6.86 15.91
CA ALA A 148 4.10 8.14 15.59
C ALA A 148 3.05 9.23 15.28
N LYS A 149 2.04 8.92 14.45
CA LYS A 149 0.95 9.86 14.16
C LYS A 149 0.12 10.22 15.39
N LYS A 150 -0.15 9.25 16.28
CA LYS A 150 -0.89 9.48 17.52
C LYS A 150 -0.11 10.44 18.44
N PHE A 151 1.18 10.19 18.64
CA PHE A 151 2.02 11.05 19.47
C PHE A 151 2.21 12.44 18.88
N SER A 152 2.41 12.59 17.57
CA SER A 152 2.49 13.91 16.94
C SER A 152 1.23 14.74 17.18
N ARG A 153 0.03 14.15 17.05
CA ARG A 153 -1.23 14.86 17.33
C ARG A 153 -1.37 15.24 18.81
N LEU A 154 -0.92 14.38 19.72
CA LEU A 154 -0.96 14.67 21.16
C LEU A 154 -0.06 15.87 21.48
N MET A 155 1.16 15.91 20.93
CA MET A 155 2.06 17.05 21.10
C MET A 155 1.46 18.36 20.57
N GLU A 156 0.90 18.33 19.36
CA GLU A 156 0.20 19.49 18.77
C GLU A 156 -0.95 19.98 19.65
N SER A 157 -1.66 19.07 20.34
CA SER A 157 -2.76 19.45 21.24
C SER A 157 -2.31 20.03 22.59
N VAL A 158 -1.05 19.78 22.98
CA VAL A 158 -0.45 20.34 24.21
C VAL A 158 0.07 21.75 23.96
N ASP A 159 0.64 22.03 22.79
CA ASP A 159 1.18 23.36 22.42
C ASP A 159 0.08 24.41 22.12
N VAL A 160 -1.20 24.02 22.10
CA VAL A 160 -2.37 24.90 21.90
C VAL A 160 -3.01 25.31 23.25
N LYS A 161 -2.40 24.95 24.38
CA LYS A 161 -2.73 25.47 25.72
C LYS A 161 -1.64 26.41 26.23
#